data_AF-A0A7V7AI12-F1
#
_entry.id   AF-A0A7V7AI12-F1
#
_cell.length_a   1.000
_cell.length_b   1.000
_cell.length_c   1.000
_cell.angle_alpha   90.00
_cell.angle_beta   90.00
_cell.angle_gamma   90.00
#
_symmetry.space_group_name_H-M   'P 1'
#
loop_
_entity.id
_entity.type
_entity.pdbx_description
1 polymer ?
#
loop_
_entity_poly.entity_id
_entity_poly.type
_entity_poly.pdbx_seq_one_letter_code
_entity_poly.pdbx_strand_id
1 'polypeptide(L)'
;ATEAEQVLQYYKLKKKVEAGARFIVTQVGYDARKFHEALLFMQLHGLDAPLIGNIYILPFGVARTMNANRIPGCVVTDKLVAELNEERQAADKGVGGRLLRAAKMYAVLKGMGYRGVHIGGFNVKYEQVEYVIDKGEELAPNWLDYVKDLDYPMPGGYYYFEKDEKTGLNLEKPVSRKGRPLDAPVEFVYPLSRFVHNLVFEPDKNLFGLMRGISHKVEGSSLERTYHWFEHINKVLLYDCKDCGDCALMDLAYVCPMSQCPKNQRNGACEGSYNGWCEVYPNERKCAWVRAYARLKKQQEEDNLQAYTVSPCNWDFYQTSSWINFYLGKDHSAKRLGIARPEKKKEEK
;
A
#
# COMPACT_ATOMS: atom_id res chain seq x y z
N ALA A 1 11.96 -3.73 -1.15
CA ALA A 1 10.84 -3.57 -0.22
C ALA A 1 10.89 -4.66 0.84
N THR A 2 10.47 -4.37 2.07
CA THR A 2 10.17 -5.39 3.07
C THR A 2 8.94 -6.21 2.68
N GLU A 3 8.60 -7.24 3.46
CA GLU A 3 7.42 -8.06 3.21
C GLU A 3 6.12 -7.23 3.30
N ALA A 4 5.95 -6.48 4.39
CA ALA A 4 4.80 -5.61 4.59
C ALA A 4 4.67 -4.60 3.44
N GLU A 5 5.75 -3.92 3.09
CA GLU A 5 5.76 -2.92 2.02
C GLU A 5 5.27 -3.50 0.69
N GLN A 6 5.76 -4.70 0.32
CA GLN A 6 5.35 -5.37 -0.91
C GLN A 6 3.90 -5.86 -0.86
N VAL A 7 3.53 -6.60 0.19
CA VAL A 7 2.19 -7.22 0.31
C VAL A 7 1.10 -6.15 0.39
N LEU A 8 1.35 -5.04 1.09
CA LEU A 8 0.42 -3.93 1.18
C LEU A 8 0.15 -3.25 -0.16
N GLN A 9 1.14 -3.17 -1.06
CA GLN A 9 0.90 -2.66 -2.42
C GLN A 9 0.00 -3.61 -3.22
N TYR A 10 0.17 -4.92 -3.05
CA TYR A 10 -0.69 -5.90 -3.69
C TYR A 10 -2.13 -5.91 -3.15
N TYR A 11 -2.30 -5.74 -1.83
CA TYR A 11 -3.63 -5.54 -1.24
C TYR A 11 -4.32 -4.29 -1.79
N LYS A 12 -3.56 -3.19 -1.94
CA LYS A 12 -4.07 -1.96 -2.55
C LYS A 12 -4.39 -2.14 -4.03
N LEU A 13 -3.56 -2.88 -4.77
CA LEU A 13 -3.78 -3.22 -6.18
C LEU A 13 -5.12 -3.95 -6.36
N LYS A 14 -5.37 -4.99 -5.58
CA LYS A 14 -6.63 -5.74 -5.60
C LYS A 14 -7.84 -4.82 -5.40
N LYS A 15 -7.81 -3.98 -4.36
CA LYS A 15 -8.88 -2.99 -4.11
C LYS A 15 -9.10 -2.04 -5.27
N LYS A 16 -8.03 -1.60 -5.96
CA LYS A 16 -8.16 -0.73 -7.14
C LYS A 16 -8.86 -1.44 -8.30
N VAL A 17 -8.49 -2.69 -8.57
CA VAL A 17 -9.11 -3.50 -9.63
C VAL A 17 -10.58 -3.77 -9.31
N GLU A 18 -10.88 -4.19 -8.08
CA GLU A 18 -12.26 -4.42 -7.60
C GLU A 18 -13.11 -3.15 -7.63
N ALA A 19 -12.51 -1.98 -7.39
CA ALA A 19 -13.17 -0.68 -7.52
C ALA A 19 -13.37 -0.23 -8.98
N GLY A 20 -12.94 -1.01 -9.97
CA GLY A 20 -13.18 -0.77 -11.40
C GLY A 20 -12.00 -0.17 -12.17
N ALA A 21 -10.77 -0.25 -11.66
CA ALA A 21 -9.59 0.16 -12.44
C ALA A 21 -9.50 -0.64 -13.74
N ARG A 22 -9.40 0.08 -14.88
CA ARG A 22 -9.41 -0.52 -16.22
C ARG A 22 -8.05 -0.96 -16.73
N PHE A 23 -6.98 -0.46 -16.13
CA PHE A 23 -5.59 -0.85 -16.37
C PHE A 23 -4.75 -0.39 -15.18
N ILE A 24 -3.53 -0.92 -15.06
CA ILE A 24 -2.60 -0.60 -13.98
C ILE A 24 -1.26 -0.23 -14.59
N VAL A 25 -0.74 0.94 -14.25
CA VAL A 25 0.63 1.32 -14.58
C VAL A 25 1.51 0.98 -13.38
N THR A 26 2.58 0.23 -13.58
CA THR A 26 3.51 -0.09 -12.50
C THR A 26 4.30 1.14 -12.06
N GLN A 27 4.86 1.08 -10.85
CA GLN A 27 5.89 2.03 -10.45
C GLN A 27 7.17 1.85 -11.30
N VAL A 28 8.02 2.88 -11.31
CA VAL A 28 9.38 2.80 -11.83
C VAL A 28 10.19 1.77 -11.03
N GLY A 29 10.83 0.87 -11.74
CA GLY A 29 11.75 -0.11 -11.18
C GLY A 29 12.62 -0.68 -12.29
N TYR A 30 13.71 -1.37 -11.93
CA TYR A 30 14.67 -1.89 -12.90
C TYR A 30 14.88 -3.40 -12.79
N ASP A 31 14.19 -4.05 -11.84
CA ASP A 31 14.28 -5.49 -11.62
C ASP A 31 13.18 -6.23 -12.39
N ALA A 32 13.57 -6.98 -13.44
CA ALA A 32 12.66 -7.77 -14.27
C ALA A 32 11.82 -8.77 -13.44
N ARG A 33 12.39 -9.33 -12.37
CA ARG A 33 11.69 -10.27 -11.51
C ARG A 33 10.54 -9.60 -10.76
N LYS A 34 10.63 -8.30 -10.46
CA LYS A 34 9.51 -7.53 -9.85
C LYS A 34 8.38 -7.24 -10.81
N PHE A 35 8.67 -7.00 -12.08
CA PHE A 35 7.63 -6.89 -13.10
C PHE A 35 6.90 -8.22 -13.32
N HIS A 36 7.66 -9.32 -13.40
CA HIS A 36 7.06 -10.65 -13.49
C HIS A 36 6.23 -11.02 -12.25
N GLU A 37 6.67 -10.59 -11.05
CA GLU A 37 5.94 -10.80 -9.79
C GLU A 37 4.54 -10.18 -9.84
N ALA A 38 4.40 -8.99 -10.43
CA ALA A 38 3.10 -8.33 -10.58
C ALA A 38 2.16 -9.10 -11.51
N LEU A 39 2.66 -9.67 -12.62
CA LEU A 39 1.86 -10.51 -13.51
C LEU A 39 1.35 -11.77 -12.81
N LEU A 40 2.25 -12.50 -12.13
CA LEU A 40 1.88 -13.72 -11.41
C LEU A 40 0.89 -13.41 -10.28
N PHE A 41 1.03 -12.26 -9.60
CA PHE A 41 0.08 -11.85 -8.59
C PHE A 41 -1.31 -11.60 -9.20
N MET A 42 -1.39 -10.92 -10.34
CA MET A 42 -2.65 -10.69 -11.05
C MET A 42 -3.31 -12.02 -11.45
N GLN A 43 -2.53 -12.97 -11.99
CA GLN A 43 -3.01 -14.30 -12.38
C GLN A 43 -3.50 -15.11 -11.17
N LEU A 44 -2.70 -15.19 -10.10
CA LEU A 44 -3.03 -15.92 -8.87
C LEU A 44 -4.36 -15.46 -8.27
N HIS A 45 -4.69 -14.18 -8.42
CA HIS A 45 -5.90 -13.58 -7.86
C HIS A 45 -7.02 -13.36 -8.88
N GLY A 46 -6.88 -13.86 -10.11
CA GLY A 46 -7.90 -13.71 -11.16
C GLY A 46 -8.23 -12.27 -11.50
N LEU A 47 -7.21 -11.40 -11.52
CA LEU A 47 -7.36 -9.96 -11.80
C LEU A 47 -7.05 -9.71 -13.28
N ASP A 48 -8.06 -9.25 -14.03
CA ASP A 48 -7.97 -9.14 -15.49
C ASP A 48 -7.53 -7.75 -16.00
N ALA A 49 -7.25 -6.80 -15.10
CA ALA A 49 -6.85 -5.46 -15.51
C ALA A 49 -5.47 -5.50 -16.24
N PRO A 50 -5.36 -4.98 -17.47
CA PRO A 50 -4.09 -4.93 -18.20
C PRO A 50 -2.99 -4.21 -17.42
N LEU A 51 -1.81 -4.82 -17.37
CA LEU A 51 -0.61 -4.17 -16.83
C LEU A 51 0.12 -3.38 -17.92
N ILE A 52 0.50 -2.15 -17.57
CA ILE A 52 1.31 -1.23 -18.36
C ILE A 52 2.62 -1.01 -17.60
N GLY A 53 3.75 -1.31 -18.24
CA GLY A 53 5.06 -1.26 -17.59
C GLY A 53 5.63 0.16 -17.66
N ASN A 54 6.01 0.72 -16.52
CA ASN A 54 6.66 2.03 -16.49
C ASN A 54 8.17 1.89 -16.78
N ILE A 55 8.61 2.50 -17.88
CA ILE A 55 10.00 2.54 -18.33
C ILE A 55 10.50 3.97 -18.14
N TYR A 56 11.41 4.16 -17.19
CA TYR A 56 12.05 5.44 -16.96
C TYR A 56 13.46 5.44 -17.55
N ILE A 57 13.72 6.31 -18.54
CA ILE A 57 15.04 6.51 -19.14
C ILE A 57 15.92 7.23 -18.11
N LEU A 58 16.66 6.45 -17.32
CA LEU A 58 17.28 6.90 -16.08
C LEU A 58 18.64 7.58 -16.31
N PRO A 59 18.77 8.91 -16.10
CA PRO A 59 20.07 9.57 -16.08
C PRO A 59 20.76 9.34 -14.73
N PHE A 60 22.09 9.29 -14.72
CA PHE A 60 22.91 9.07 -13.52
C PHE A 60 22.56 10.00 -12.32
N GLY A 61 22.31 11.28 -12.58
CA GLY A 61 21.96 12.23 -11.51
C GLY A 61 20.64 11.89 -10.80
N VAL A 62 19.64 11.45 -11.56
CA VAL A 62 18.35 11.00 -11.01
C VAL A 62 18.54 9.66 -10.30
N ALA A 63 19.33 8.75 -10.87
CA ALA A 63 19.66 7.46 -10.26
C ALA A 63 20.22 7.61 -8.84
N ARG A 64 21.18 8.52 -8.65
CA ARG A 64 21.74 8.83 -7.32
C ARG A 64 20.69 9.37 -6.34
N THR A 65 19.76 10.18 -6.84
CA THR A 65 18.71 10.77 -6.02
C THR A 65 17.70 9.72 -5.56
N MET A 66 17.31 8.80 -6.46
CA MET A 66 16.45 7.66 -6.15
C MET A 66 17.15 6.66 -5.21
N ASN A 67 18.41 6.32 -5.47
CA ASN A 67 19.22 5.43 -4.64
C ASN A 67 19.41 5.96 -3.21
N ALA A 68 19.60 7.27 -3.06
CA ALA A 68 19.64 7.94 -1.75
C ALA A 68 18.26 8.08 -1.07
N ASN A 69 17.21 7.47 -1.62
CA ASN A 69 15.82 7.52 -1.15
C ASN A 69 15.28 8.96 -0.96
N ARG A 70 15.72 9.90 -1.81
CA ARG A 70 15.19 11.28 -1.82
C ARG A 70 13.92 11.42 -2.67
N ILE A 71 13.60 10.40 -3.47
CA ILE A 71 12.35 10.27 -4.21
C ILE A 71 11.65 9.01 -3.68
N PRO A 72 10.66 9.17 -2.78
CA PRO A 72 9.99 8.03 -2.15
C PRO A 72 9.35 7.08 -3.18
N GLY A 73 9.49 5.77 -2.94
CA GLY A 73 8.90 4.73 -3.79
C GLY A 73 9.66 4.43 -5.09
N CYS A 74 10.68 5.21 -5.45
CA CYS A 74 11.53 4.94 -6.62
C CYS A 74 12.84 4.28 -6.18
N VAL A 75 12.99 2.98 -6.45
CA VAL A 75 14.17 2.22 -6.02
C VAL A 75 15.19 2.10 -7.15
N VAL A 76 16.42 2.51 -6.85
CA VAL A 76 17.61 2.27 -7.68
C VAL A 76 18.68 1.69 -6.77
N THR A 77 19.22 0.51 -7.12
CA THR A 77 20.22 -0.18 -6.30
C THR A 77 21.62 0.38 -6.53
N ASP A 78 22.53 0.12 -5.58
CA ASP A 78 23.93 0.53 -5.70
C ASP A 78 24.58 -0.05 -6.96
N LYS A 79 24.21 -1.28 -7.34
CA LYS A 79 24.64 -1.94 -8.59
C LYS A 79 24.28 -1.08 -9.80
N LEU A 80 23.03 -0.64 -9.94
CA LEU A 80 22.62 0.19 -11.07
C LEU A 80 23.28 1.57 -11.05
N VAL A 81 23.49 2.17 -9.88
CA VAL A 81 24.22 3.45 -9.78
C VAL A 81 25.67 3.29 -10.24
N ALA A 82 26.34 2.20 -9.88
CA ALA A 82 27.71 1.91 -10.30
C ALA A 82 27.81 1.76 -11.83
N GLU A 83 26.93 0.98 -12.44
CA GLU A 83 26.89 0.82 -13.90
C GLU A 83 26.64 2.16 -14.62
N LEU A 84 25.67 2.96 -14.14
CA LEU A 84 25.43 4.30 -14.70
C LEU A 84 26.61 5.27 -14.49
N ASN A 85 27.41 5.07 -13.44
CA ASN A 85 28.62 5.84 -13.18
C ASN A 85 29.75 5.51 -14.16
N GLU A 86 29.78 4.27 -14.66
CA GLU A 86 30.70 3.83 -15.72
C GLU A 86 30.19 4.33 -17.08
N GLU A 87 28.91 4.13 -17.39
CA GLU A 87 28.31 4.57 -18.66
C GLU A 87 28.50 6.06 -18.92
N ARG A 88 28.41 6.92 -17.88
CA ARG A 88 28.57 8.37 -18.05
C ARG A 88 29.98 8.80 -18.46
N GLN A 89 30.98 7.92 -18.39
CA GLN A 89 32.35 8.20 -18.86
C GLN A 89 32.48 8.09 -20.38
N ALA A 90 31.51 7.49 -21.07
CA ALA A 90 31.49 7.43 -22.52
C ALA A 90 31.33 8.82 -23.15
N ALA A 91 31.72 8.97 -24.42
CA ALA A 91 31.69 10.24 -25.15
C ALA A 91 30.30 10.89 -25.20
N ASP A 92 29.24 10.08 -25.24
CA ASP A 92 27.84 10.50 -25.24
C ASP A 92 27.26 10.74 -23.82
N LYS A 93 28.10 10.64 -22.79
CA LYS A 93 27.72 10.75 -21.37
C LYS A 93 26.66 9.72 -20.95
N GLY A 94 26.74 8.51 -21.49
CA GLY A 94 25.90 7.36 -21.12
C GLY A 94 24.47 7.47 -21.64
N VAL A 95 24.24 8.16 -22.76
CA VAL A 95 22.92 8.28 -23.39
C VAL A 95 22.53 6.95 -24.05
N GLY A 96 23.41 6.37 -24.86
CA GLY A 96 23.19 5.10 -25.55
C GLY A 96 22.96 3.95 -24.58
N GLY A 97 23.76 3.88 -23.50
CA GLY A 97 23.59 2.85 -22.45
C GLY A 97 22.20 2.87 -21.82
N ARG A 98 21.72 4.04 -21.38
CA ARG A 98 20.38 4.16 -20.78
C ARG A 98 19.23 3.96 -21.76
N LEU A 99 19.39 4.36 -23.02
CA LEU A 99 18.39 4.09 -24.06
C LEU A 99 18.32 2.59 -24.39
N LEU A 100 19.47 1.93 -24.52
CA LEU A 100 19.52 0.49 -24.75
C LEU A 100 18.92 -0.29 -23.58
N ARG A 101 19.21 0.11 -22.33
CA ARG A 101 18.56 -0.49 -21.14
C ARG A 101 17.04 -0.32 -21.19
N ALA A 102 16.55 0.87 -21.55
CA ALA A 102 15.11 1.12 -21.69
C ALA A 102 14.48 0.28 -22.81
N ALA A 103 15.17 0.08 -23.94
CA ALA A 103 14.74 -0.82 -25.00
C ALA A 103 14.72 -2.31 -24.57
N LYS A 104 15.71 -2.75 -23.77
CA LYS A 104 15.70 -4.08 -23.16
C LYS A 104 14.52 -4.26 -22.19
N MET A 105 14.22 -3.24 -21.37
CA MET A 105 13.03 -3.24 -20.51
C MET A 105 11.75 -3.35 -21.34
N TYR A 106 11.65 -2.62 -22.45
CA TYR A 106 10.52 -2.72 -23.39
C TYR A 106 10.35 -4.17 -23.87
N ALA A 107 11.42 -4.77 -24.41
CA ALA A 107 11.41 -6.14 -24.93
C ALA A 107 10.98 -7.14 -23.86
N VAL A 108 11.55 -7.05 -22.66
CA VAL A 108 11.27 -7.93 -21.52
C VAL A 108 9.82 -7.80 -21.06
N LEU A 109 9.31 -6.57 -20.90
CA LEU A 109 7.92 -6.32 -20.49
C LEU A 109 6.93 -6.86 -21.53
N LYS A 110 7.16 -6.58 -22.81
CA LYS A 110 6.32 -7.09 -23.91
C LYS A 110 6.35 -8.62 -23.94
N GLY A 111 7.53 -9.21 -23.84
CA GLY A 111 7.74 -10.65 -23.89
C GLY A 111 7.05 -11.43 -22.77
N MET A 112 7.01 -10.88 -21.55
CA MET A 112 6.31 -11.50 -20.42
C MET A 112 4.80 -11.26 -20.40
N GLY A 113 4.27 -10.39 -21.27
CA GLY A 113 2.81 -10.20 -21.45
C GLY A 113 2.24 -8.88 -20.94
N TYR A 114 3.06 -7.87 -20.65
CA TYR A 114 2.53 -6.51 -20.43
C TYR A 114 1.82 -6.00 -21.69
N ARG A 115 0.72 -5.27 -21.51
CA ARG A 115 -0.16 -4.82 -22.61
C ARG A 115 0.19 -3.45 -23.16
N GLY A 116 1.21 -2.82 -22.61
CA GLY A 116 1.75 -1.55 -23.06
C GLY A 116 2.86 -1.07 -22.12
N VAL A 117 3.44 0.07 -22.47
CA VAL A 117 4.48 0.73 -21.67
C VAL A 117 4.17 2.21 -21.50
N HIS A 118 4.59 2.76 -20.37
CA HIS A 118 4.63 4.20 -20.14
C HIS A 118 6.11 4.61 -20.12
N ILE A 119 6.57 5.32 -21.15
CA ILE A 119 7.96 5.75 -21.29
C ILE A 119 8.09 7.17 -20.75
N GLY A 120 8.98 7.37 -19.78
CA GLY A 120 9.22 8.67 -19.15
C GLY A 120 10.70 8.92 -18.86
N GLY A 121 11.02 10.16 -18.49
CA GLY A 121 12.39 10.56 -18.15
C GLY A 121 12.54 12.08 -18.19
N PHE A 122 13.63 12.60 -17.62
CA PHE A 122 13.92 14.03 -17.64
C PHE A 122 14.44 14.45 -19.03
N ASN A 123 13.79 15.42 -19.67
CA ASN A 123 14.14 15.94 -21.00
C ASN A 123 14.26 14.85 -22.08
N VAL A 124 13.36 13.86 -22.06
CA VAL A 124 13.30 12.83 -23.10
C VAL A 124 12.82 13.46 -24.41
N LYS A 125 13.59 13.23 -25.47
CA LYS A 125 13.25 13.70 -26.82
C LYS A 125 12.41 12.66 -27.58
N TYR A 126 11.71 13.12 -28.61
CA TYR A 126 10.89 12.26 -29.45
C TYR A 126 11.69 11.10 -30.06
N GLU A 127 12.88 11.38 -30.62
CA GLU A 127 13.73 10.37 -31.27
C GLU A 127 14.24 9.31 -30.29
N GLN A 128 14.34 9.67 -29.00
CA GLN A 128 14.71 8.72 -27.96
C GLN A 128 13.57 7.76 -27.63
N VAL A 129 12.33 8.23 -27.69
CA VAL A 129 11.15 7.37 -27.52
C VAL A 129 11.04 6.41 -28.69
N GLU A 130 11.18 6.90 -29.93
CA GLU A 130 11.22 6.05 -31.13
C GLU A 130 12.31 4.99 -31.02
N TYR A 131 13.54 5.39 -30.67
CA TYR A 131 14.64 4.43 -30.48
C TYR A 131 14.28 3.33 -29.47
N VAL A 132 13.69 3.68 -28.32
CA VAL A 132 13.32 2.68 -27.30
C VAL A 132 12.28 1.71 -27.83
N ILE A 133 11.31 2.18 -28.61
CA ILE A 133 10.27 1.34 -29.20
C ILE A 133 10.87 0.47 -30.31
N ASP A 134 11.53 1.06 -31.31
CA ASP A 134 12.06 0.35 -32.47
C ASP A 134 13.12 -0.68 -32.06
N LYS A 135 14.06 -0.28 -31.20
CA LYS A 135 15.05 -1.20 -30.67
C LYS A 135 14.40 -2.23 -29.75
N GLY A 136 13.40 -1.85 -28.97
CA GLY A 136 12.66 -2.78 -28.12
C GLY A 136 11.92 -3.86 -28.93
N GLU A 137 11.32 -3.50 -30.06
CA GLU A 137 10.68 -4.42 -30.99
C GLU A 137 11.69 -5.38 -31.65
N GLU A 138 12.85 -4.87 -32.05
CA GLU A 138 13.95 -5.70 -32.58
C GLU A 138 14.41 -6.76 -31.56
N LEU A 139 14.48 -6.37 -30.28
CA LEU A 139 14.94 -7.24 -29.18
C LEU A 139 13.84 -8.19 -28.65
N ALA A 140 12.56 -7.88 -28.88
CA ALA A 140 11.42 -8.60 -28.31
C ALA A 140 11.39 -10.13 -28.61
N PRO A 141 11.77 -10.63 -29.81
CA PRO A 141 11.80 -12.07 -30.06
C PRO A 141 12.73 -12.87 -29.13
N ASN A 142 13.80 -12.25 -28.64
CA ASN A 142 14.80 -12.88 -27.76
C ASN A 142 14.79 -12.28 -26.35
N TRP A 143 13.63 -11.77 -25.91
CA TRP A 143 13.54 -10.97 -24.69
C TRP A 143 14.10 -11.65 -23.42
N LEU A 144 14.01 -12.99 -23.33
CA LEU A 144 14.52 -13.77 -22.22
C LEU A 144 16.03 -13.56 -21.99
N ASP A 145 16.80 -13.33 -23.06
CA ASP A 145 18.25 -13.13 -22.99
C ASP A 145 18.62 -11.84 -22.24
N TYR A 146 17.70 -10.88 -22.16
CA TYR A 146 17.90 -9.58 -21.52
C TYR A 146 17.37 -9.51 -20.08
N VAL A 147 16.76 -10.58 -19.56
CA VAL A 147 16.29 -10.61 -18.15
C VAL A 147 17.44 -10.37 -17.18
N LYS A 148 18.60 -11.00 -17.43
CA LYS A 148 19.81 -10.85 -16.61
C LYS A 148 20.38 -9.43 -16.62
N ASP A 149 20.10 -8.66 -17.68
CA ASP A 149 20.54 -7.27 -17.82
C ASP A 149 19.65 -6.32 -16.98
N LEU A 150 18.55 -6.84 -16.43
CA LEU A 150 17.59 -6.15 -15.58
C LEU A 150 17.49 -6.83 -14.21
N ASP A 151 18.60 -7.34 -13.70
CA ASP A 151 18.71 -7.98 -12.39
C ASP A 151 19.30 -7.00 -11.37
N TYR A 152 18.43 -6.21 -10.74
CA TYR A 152 18.80 -5.21 -9.73
C TYR A 152 18.03 -5.41 -8.42
N PRO A 153 18.20 -6.56 -7.74
CA PRO A 153 17.50 -6.85 -6.50
C PRO A 153 18.00 -5.95 -5.36
N MET A 154 17.09 -5.55 -4.48
CA MET A 154 17.50 -4.94 -3.21
C MET A 154 18.12 -6.01 -2.29
N PRO A 155 19.25 -5.74 -1.63
CA PRO A 155 19.80 -6.63 -0.60
C PRO A 155 18.75 -6.95 0.47
N GLY A 156 18.50 -8.23 0.72
CA GLY A 156 17.46 -8.69 1.67
C GLY A 156 16.03 -8.35 1.25
N GLY A 157 15.80 -7.93 0.01
CA GLY A 157 14.49 -7.60 -0.53
C GLY A 157 13.54 -8.80 -0.52
N TYR A 158 12.29 -8.55 -0.16
CA TYR A 158 11.25 -9.57 -0.21
C TYR A 158 10.71 -9.75 -1.64
N TYR A 159 10.53 -11.01 -2.06
CA TYR A 159 9.78 -11.38 -3.27
C TYR A 159 8.60 -12.25 -2.89
N TYR A 160 7.47 -12.05 -3.55
CA TYR A 160 6.23 -12.77 -3.28
C TYR A 160 6.28 -14.22 -3.75
N PHE A 161 7.02 -14.50 -4.82
CA PHE A 161 7.15 -15.82 -5.43
C PHE A 161 8.58 -16.37 -5.34
N GLU A 162 8.72 -17.69 -5.32
CA GLU A 162 10.01 -18.37 -5.38
C GLU A 162 10.76 -18.03 -6.67
N LYS A 163 12.10 -18.00 -6.62
CA LYS A 163 12.93 -17.67 -7.79
C LYS A 163 13.05 -18.89 -8.68
N ASP A 164 12.93 -18.68 -9.99
CA ASP A 164 13.39 -19.68 -10.96
C ASP A 164 14.86 -19.40 -11.30
N GLU A 165 15.76 -20.28 -10.85
CA GLU A 165 17.20 -20.13 -11.11
C GLU A 165 17.58 -20.32 -12.58
N LYS A 166 16.72 -20.95 -13.40
CA LYS A 166 17.00 -21.15 -14.83
C LYS A 166 16.78 -19.88 -15.63
N THR A 167 15.67 -19.19 -15.37
CA THR A 167 15.27 -17.99 -16.13
C THR A 167 15.66 -16.69 -15.43
N GLY A 168 15.94 -16.72 -14.12
CA GLY A 168 16.13 -15.52 -13.29
C GLY A 168 14.80 -14.86 -12.86
N LEU A 169 13.66 -15.37 -13.32
CA LEU A 169 12.33 -14.85 -13.02
C LEU A 169 11.71 -15.53 -11.78
N ASN A 170 10.38 -15.64 -11.74
CA ASN A 170 9.64 -16.24 -10.64
C ASN A 170 9.03 -17.56 -11.07
N LEU A 171 8.89 -18.49 -10.13
CA LEU A 171 8.00 -19.64 -10.25
C LEU A 171 6.57 -19.22 -9.90
N GLU A 172 5.56 -19.95 -10.38
CA GLU A 172 4.14 -19.78 -9.98
C GLU A 172 3.85 -20.31 -8.56
N LYS A 173 4.80 -20.16 -7.65
CA LYS A 173 4.74 -20.66 -6.28
C LYS A 173 5.06 -19.54 -5.29
N PRO A 174 4.07 -19.05 -4.53
CA PRO A 174 4.28 -18.05 -3.50
C PRO A 174 5.27 -18.53 -2.44
N VAL A 175 6.12 -17.64 -1.94
CA VAL A 175 7.01 -17.95 -0.80
C VAL A 175 6.19 -18.06 0.48
N SER A 176 6.58 -18.94 1.39
CA SER A 176 5.99 -18.98 2.72
C SER A 176 6.31 -17.71 3.49
N ARG A 177 5.27 -17.02 3.98
CA ARG A 177 5.39 -15.87 4.89
C ARG A 177 5.46 -16.27 6.36
N LYS A 178 5.16 -17.54 6.69
CA LYS A 178 5.18 -18.05 8.07
C LYS A 178 6.61 -18.05 8.63
N GLY A 179 6.76 -17.63 9.87
CA GLY A 179 8.05 -17.59 10.57
C GLY A 179 8.98 -16.43 10.18
N ARG A 180 8.61 -15.62 9.18
CA ARG A 180 9.36 -14.39 8.84
C ARG A 180 9.18 -13.33 9.93
N PRO A 181 10.21 -12.52 10.24
CA PRO A 181 10.12 -11.48 11.26
C PRO A 181 9.03 -10.44 10.95
N LEU A 182 8.61 -9.72 11.98
CA LEU A 182 7.69 -8.60 11.84
C LEU A 182 8.46 -7.34 11.44
N ASP A 183 7.93 -6.59 10.47
CA ASP A 183 8.56 -5.35 9.97
C ASP A 183 8.41 -4.15 10.94
N ALA A 184 7.60 -4.32 12.00
CA ALA A 184 7.40 -3.37 13.07
C ALA A 184 7.09 -4.09 14.40
N PRO A 185 7.42 -3.49 15.56
CA PRO A 185 7.02 -4.02 16.86
C PRO A 185 5.50 -3.97 17.03
N VAL A 186 4.95 -4.90 17.80
CA VAL A 186 3.54 -4.92 18.18
C VAL A 186 3.40 -4.43 19.60
N GLU A 187 2.85 -3.23 19.76
CA GLU A 187 2.71 -2.58 21.06
C GLU A 187 1.55 -3.18 21.88
N PHE A 188 1.64 -3.12 23.22
CA PHE A 188 0.63 -3.68 24.13
C PHE A 188 -0.77 -3.11 23.95
N VAL A 189 -0.88 -1.88 23.43
CA VAL A 189 -2.18 -1.27 23.12
C VAL A 189 -2.99 -2.15 22.16
N TYR A 190 -2.36 -2.82 21.19
CA TYR A 190 -3.09 -3.62 20.20
C TYR A 190 -3.87 -4.82 20.77
N PRO A 191 -3.27 -5.75 21.54
CA PRO A 191 -4.03 -6.84 22.16
C PRO A 191 -5.10 -6.33 23.13
N LEU A 192 -4.84 -5.24 23.88
CA LEU A 192 -5.84 -4.60 24.72
C LEU A 192 -7.03 -4.08 23.88
N SER A 193 -6.75 -3.37 22.78
CA SER A 193 -7.79 -2.87 21.88
C SER A 193 -8.66 -3.98 21.32
N ARG A 194 -8.07 -5.12 20.92
CA ARG A 194 -8.82 -6.27 20.43
C ARG A 194 -9.71 -6.88 21.50
N PHE A 195 -9.20 -7.04 22.72
CA PHE A 195 -9.98 -7.55 23.83
C PHE A 195 -11.20 -6.64 24.10
N VAL A 196 -10.97 -5.33 24.19
CA VAL A 196 -12.04 -4.34 24.38
C VAL A 196 -13.02 -4.36 23.21
N HIS A 197 -12.54 -4.48 21.98
CA HIS A 197 -13.40 -4.55 20.80
C HIS A 197 -14.34 -5.75 20.83
N ASN A 198 -13.79 -6.94 21.08
CA ASN A 198 -14.59 -8.16 21.19
C ASN A 198 -15.64 -8.05 22.30
N LEU A 199 -15.32 -7.38 23.41
CA LEU A 199 -16.23 -7.22 24.54
C LEU A 199 -17.31 -6.15 24.32
N VAL A 200 -16.96 -5.05 23.66
CA VAL A 200 -17.74 -3.80 23.69
C VAL A 200 -18.24 -3.38 22.30
N PHE A 201 -17.45 -3.56 21.25
CA PHE A 201 -17.72 -3.01 19.93
C PHE A 201 -18.19 -4.05 18.90
N GLU A 202 -18.02 -5.34 19.16
CA GLU A 202 -18.44 -6.41 18.25
C GLU A 202 -19.99 -6.47 18.17
N PRO A 203 -20.60 -6.25 16.99
CA PRO A 203 -22.06 -6.17 16.85
C PRO A 203 -22.78 -7.41 17.39
N ASP A 204 -23.90 -7.19 18.07
CA ASP A 204 -24.79 -8.22 18.63
C ASP A 204 -24.12 -9.22 19.57
N LYS A 205 -22.96 -8.88 20.13
CA LYS A 205 -22.24 -9.68 21.13
C LYS A 205 -22.02 -8.90 22.43
N ASN A 206 -21.92 -9.65 23.53
CA ASN A 206 -21.43 -9.16 24.82
C ASN A 206 -22.12 -7.85 25.28
N LEU A 207 -21.36 -6.76 25.43
CA LEU A 207 -21.84 -5.47 25.93
C LEU A 207 -22.34 -4.53 24.83
N PHE A 208 -22.36 -4.96 23.57
CA PHE A 208 -22.75 -4.10 22.44
C PHE A 208 -24.17 -3.53 22.61
N GLY A 209 -25.14 -4.37 22.95
CA GLY A 209 -26.54 -3.93 23.14
C GLY A 209 -26.70 -2.91 24.28
N LEU A 210 -25.96 -3.10 25.37
CA LEU A 210 -25.92 -2.16 26.50
C LEU A 210 -25.35 -0.81 26.05
N MET A 211 -24.18 -0.82 25.40
CA MET A 211 -23.53 0.40 24.94
C MET A 211 -24.36 1.13 23.88
N ARG A 212 -25.02 0.38 22.99
CA ARG A 212 -25.97 0.94 22.03
C ARG A 212 -27.15 1.62 22.70
N GLY A 213 -27.72 1.02 23.75
CA GLY A 213 -28.76 1.63 24.57
C GLY A 213 -28.30 2.91 25.28
N ILE A 214 -27.06 2.92 25.80
CA ILE A 214 -26.44 4.11 26.39
C ILE A 214 -26.27 5.21 25.34
N SER A 215 -25.64 4.90 24.20
CA SER A 215 -25.44 5.87 23.11
C SER A 215 -26.75 6.46 22.60
N HIS A 216 -27.80 5.66 22.48
CA HIS A 216 -29.13 6.14 22.08
C HIS A 216 -29.75 7.09 23.11
N LYS A 217 -29.56 6.85 24.41
CA LYS A 217 -30.09 7.75 25.46
C LYS A 217 -29.26 9.02 25.59
N VAL A 218 -27.97 8.94 25.30
CA VAL A 218 -27.02 10.04 25.44
C VAL A 218 -27.10 11.00 24.25
N GLU A 219 -27.35 10.50 23.04
CA GLU A 219 -27.55 11.32 21.84
C GLU A 219 -28.61 12.41 22.05
N GLY A 220 -28.25 13.66 21.79
CA GLY A 220 -29.11 14.85 21.94
C GLY A 220 -29.35 15.29 23.39
N SER A 221 -28.85 14.53 24.38
CA SER A 221 -29.03 14.84 25.81
C SER A 221 -27.96 15.80 26.34
N SER A 222 -28.19 16.35 27.53
CA SER A 222 -27.18 17.16 28.24
C SER A 222 -25.90 16.38 28.60
N LEU A 223 -25.93 15.04 28.58
CA LEU A 223 -24.79 14.19 28.88
C LEU A 223 -23.90 13.88 27.66
N GLU A 224 -24.32 14.24 26.45
CA GLU A 224 -23.58 13.95 25.21
C GLU A 224 -22.16 14.51 25.25
N ARG A 225 -22.02 15.76 25.68
CA ARG A 225 -20.72 16.45 25.74
C ARG A 225 -19.76 15.75 26.70
N THR A 226 -20.26 15.27 27.84
CA THR A 226 -19.45 14.55 28.83
C THR A 226 -19.02 13.18 28.28
N TYR A 227 -19.95 12.45 27.65
CA TYR A 227 -19.67 11.16 27.02
C TYR A 227 -18.62 11.27 25.91
N HIS A 228 -18.78 12.27 25.03
CA HIS A 228 -17.80 12.58 23.98
C HIS A 228 -16.44 12.98 24.54
N TRP A 229 -16.40 13.82 25.59
CA TRP A 229 -15.15 14.19 26.26
C TRP A 229 -14.41 12.97 26.83
N PHE A 230 -15.13 12.05 27.50
CA PHE A 230 -14.54 10.80 27.99
C PHE A 230 -14.00 9.94 26.86
N GLU A 231 -14.78 9.73 25.78
CA GLU A 231 -14.31 9.03 24.58
C GLU A 231 -13.02 9.67 24.04
N HIS A 232 -13.04 10.98 23.85
CA HIS A 232 -11.97 11.72 23.21
C HIS A 232 -10.66 11.60 24.01
N ILE A 233 -10.71 11.80 25.34
CA ILE A 233 -9.52 11.62 26.19
C ILE A 233 -8.95 10.21 26.08
N ASN A 234 -9.79 9.18 26.18
CA ASN A 234 -9.34 7.80 26.06
C ASN A 234 -8.66 7.55 24.71
N LYS A 235 -9.23 8.08 23.62
CA LYS A 235 -8.67 7.89 22.28
C LYS A 235 -7.44 8.75 21.99
N VAL A 236 -7.31 9.92 22.60
CA VAL A 236 -6.09 10.74 22.53
C VAL A 236 -4.95 10.01 23.21
N LEU A 237 -5.15 9.53 24.45
CA LEU A 237 -4.11 8.86 25.22
C LEU A 237 -3.62 7.55 24.56
N LEU A 238 -4.53 6.79 23.93
CA LEU A 238 -4.20 5.48 23.37
C LEU A 238 -3.80 5.51 21.89
N TYR A 239 -4.31 6.47 21.10
CA TYR A 239 -4.21 6.44 19.64
C TYR A 239 -3.89 7.80 18.98
N ASP A 240 -3.61 8.85 19.76
CA ASP A 240 -3.40 10.22 19.28
C ASP A 240 -4.60 10.78 18.50
N CYS A 241 -5.82 10.49 18.93
CA CYS A 241 -7.06 10.85 18.23
C CYS A 241 -7.14 12.33 17.80
N LYS A 242 -7.72 12.57 16.61
CA LYS A 242 -7.99 13.90 16.03
C LYS A 242 -9.48 14.24 15.94
N ASP A 243 -10.33 13.45 16.60
CA ASP A 243 -11.77 13.71 16.72
C ASP A 243 -12.54 13.81 15.41
N CYS A 244 -12.25 12.90 14.46
CA CYS A 244 -12.91 12.92 13.15
C CYS A 244 -14.37 12.44 13.17
N GLY A 245 -14.85 11.84 14.27
CA GLY A 245 -16.21 11.31 14.42
C GLY A 245 -16.59 10.08 13.57
N ASP A 246 -15.90 9.86 12.45
CA ASP A 246 -16.01 8.67 11.59
C ASP A 246 -14.76 7.78 11.76
N CYS A 247 -14.75 6.96 12.80
CA CYS A 247 -13.54 6.32 13.32
C CYS A 247 -13.13 5.06 12.52
N ALA A 248 -11.95 5.08 11.90
CA ALA A 248 -11.39 3.97 11.14
C ALA A 248 -10.28 3.19 11.87
N LEU A 249 -10.31 3.16 13.21
CA LEU A 249 -9.30 2.44 14.02
C LEU A 249 -9.32 0.94 13.74
N MET A 250 -10.51 0.33 13.73
CA MET A 250 -10.65 -1.12 13.54
C MET A 250 -10.20 -1.58 12.14
N ASP A 251 -10.36 -0.72 11.14
CA ASP A 251 -10.01 -1.02 9.75
C ASP A 251 -8.50 -1.04 9.49
N LEU A 252 -7.71 -0.43 10.38
CA LEU A 252 -6.26 -0.39 10.29
C LEU A 252 -5.60 -0.96 11.56
N ALA A 253 -6.19 -2.02 12.13
CA ALA A 253 -5.64 -2.76 13.27
C ALA A 253 -5.27 -1.85 14.46
N TYR A 254 -6.15 -0.91 14.80
CA TYR A 254 -6.00 0.12 15.84
C TYR A 254 -4.79 1.04 15.66
N VAL A 255 -4.32 1.22 14.43
CA VAL A 255 -3.45 2.33 14.05
C VAL A 255 -4.34 3.41 13.47
N CYS A 256 -4.45 4.56 14.11
CA CYS A 256 -5.34 5.62 13.62
C CYS A 256 -4.83 6.19 12.29
N PRO A 257 -5.55 6.04 11.16
CA PRO A 257 -5.10 6.56 9.88
C PRO A 257 -5.09 8.09 9.86
N MET A 258 -5.91 8.76 10.68
CA MET A 258 -6.05 10.21 10.69
C MET A 258 -5.00 10.94 11.54
N SER A 259 -4.32 10.23 12.45
CA SER A 259 -3.31 10.83 13.33
C SER A 259 -1.91 10.27 13.10
N GLN A 260 -1.81 8.98 12.75
CA GLN A 260 -0.53 8.28 12.68
C GLN A 260 -0.04 8.11 11.23
N CYS A 261 -0.87 8.46 10.23
CA CYS A 261 -0.45 8.57 8.84
C CYS A 261 -0.51 10.04 8.39
N PRO A 262 0.60 10.66 7.97
CA PRO A 262 0.62 12.06 7.50
C PRO A 262 -0.26 12.31 6.28
N LYS A 263 -0.58 11.25 5.54
CA LYS A 263 -1.37 11.27 4.31
C LYS A 263 -2.82 10.84 4.52
N ASN A 264 -3.25 10.58 5.76
CA ASN A 264 -4.63 10.18 6.12
C ASN A 264 -5.19 9.01 5.29
N GLN A 265 -4.34 8.04 4.91
CA GLN A 265 -4.69 6.97 3.97
C GLN A 265 -5.49 5.86 4.66
N ARG A 266 -6.73 5.62 4.21
CA ARG A 266 -7.63 4.55 4.69
C ARG A 266 -7.64 3.27 3.83
N ASN A 267 -7.13 3.33 2.59
CA ASN A 267 -7.26 2.23 1.60
C ASN A 267 -5.93 1.67 1.08
N GLY A 268 -4.88 1.71 1.88
CA GLY A 268 -3.59 1.08 1.59
C GLY A 268 -2.41 2.05 1.70
N ALA A 269 -1.21 1.48 1.74
CA ALA A 269 0.02 2.25 1.86
C ALA A 269 0.28 3.14 0.62
N CYS A 270 0.97 4.25 0.81
CA CYS A 270 1.30 5.22 -0.25
C CYS A 270 2.54 4.85 -1.08
N GLU A 271 3.11 3.65 -0.90
CA GLU A 271 4.34 3.14 -1.53
C GLU A 271 5.65 3.82 -1.08
N GLY A 272 5.62 5.05 -0.58
CA GLY A 272 6.86 5.74 -0.20
C GLY A 272 7.53 5.28 1.10
N SER A 273 6.99 4.29 1.81
CA SER A 273 7.73 3.74 2.96
C SER A 273 9.04 3.08 2.50
N TYR A 274 10.08 3.23 3.31
CA TYR A 274 11.38 2.64 3.04
C TYR A 274 11.91 1.95 4.29
N ASN A 275 12.20 0.65 4.18
CA ASN A 275 12.62 -0.20 5.32
C ASN A 275 11.64 -0.12 6.51
N GLY A 276 10.34 -0.03 6.20
CA GLY A 276 9.25 0.09 7.14
C GLY A 276 9.04 1.48 7.75
N TRP A 277 9.91 2.45 7.45
CA TRP A 277 9.81 3.83 7.92
C TRP A 277 8.91 4.67 7.02
N CYS A 278 8.23 5.66 7.58
CA CYS A 278 7.42 6.61 6.81
C CYS A 278 8.32 7.58 6.01
N GLU A 279 8.00 7.87 4.75
CA GLU A 279 8.75 8.85 3.94
C GLU A 279 8.81 10.26 4.56
N VAL A 280 7.78 10.66 5.30
CA VAL A 280 7.69 12.00 5.91
C VAL A 280 8.55 12.07 7.17
N TYR A 281 8.75 10.93 7.84
CA TYR A 281 9.45 10.81 9.12
C TYR A 281 10.45 9.64 9.08
N PRO A 282 11.47 9.73 8.20
CA PRO A 282 12.44 8.66 8.02
C PRO A 282 13.20 8.41 9.32
N ASN A 283 13.36 7.14 9.71
CA ASN A 283 14.02 6.71 10.96
C ASN A 283 13.40 7.20 12.28
N GLU A 284 12.30 7.96 12.23
CA GLU A 284 11.60 8.47 13.41
C GLU A 284 10.28 7.74 13.67
N ARG A 285 9.50 7.50 12.60
CA ARG A 285 8.17 6.87 12.72
C ARG A 285 8.00 5.74 11.71
N LYS A 286 7.64 4.55 12.22
CA LYS A 286 7.25 3.43 11.36
C LYS A 286 5.96 3.75 10.62
N CYS A 287 5.88 3.32 9.36
CA CYS A 287 4.70 3.52 8.51
C CYS A 287 3.45 2.91 9.17
N ALA A 288 2.36 3.68 9.21
CA ALA A 288 1.10 3.24 9.83
C ALA A 288 0.60 1.88 9.28
N TRP A 289 0.71 1.69 7.96
CA TRP A 289 0.30 0.44 7.31
C TRP A 289 1.25 -0.72 7.60
N VAL A 290 2.56 -0.46 7.72
CA VAL A 290 3.55 -1.49 8.12
C VAL A 290 3.30 -1.95 9.55
N ARG A 291 2.94 -1.02 10.45
CA ARG A 291 2.52 -1.34 11.83
C ARG A 291 1.23 -2.17 11.85
N ALA A 292 0.23 -1.78 11.07
CA ALA A 292 -1.03 -2.53 10.97
C ALA A 292 -0.80 -3.95 10.42
N TYR A 293 0.04 -4.09 9.40
CA TYR A 293 0.43 -5.39 8.85
C TYR A 293 1.13 -6.25 9.91
N ALA A 294 2.12 -5.71 10.64
CA ALA A 294 2.81 -6.44 11.70
C ALA A 294 1.87 -6.91 12.82
N ARG A 295 0.91 -6.06 13.23
CA ARG A 295 -0.12 -6.38 14.22
C ARG A 295 -1.00 -7.55 13.79
N LEU A 296 -1.44 -7.57 12.55
CA LEU A 296 -2.29 -8.64 12.01
C LEU A 296 -1.50 -9.91 11.69
N LYS A 297 -0.30 -9.79 11.12
CA LYS A 297 0.60 -10.92 10.84
C LYS A 297 0.94 -11.73 12.09
N LYS A 298 1.10 -11.07 13.24
CA LYS A 298 1.30 -11.77 14.54
C LYS A 298 0.18 -12.77 14.85
N GLN A 299 -1.03 -12.54 14.34
CA GLN A 299 -2.20 -13.40 14.49
C GLN A 299 -2.54 -14.19 13.21
N GLN A 300 -1.72 -14.11 12.15
CA GLN A 300 -2.00 -14.71 10.83
C GLN A 300 -3.29 -14.15 10.18
N GLU A 301 -3.58 -12.88 10.42
CA GLU A 301 -4.78 -12.18 9.94
C GLU A 301 -4.45 -11.05 8.94
N GLU A 302 -3.25 -11.03 8.36
CA GLU A 302 -2.80 -9.91 7.51
C GLU A 302 -3.70 -9.65 6.29
N ASP A 303 -4.35 -10.70 5.78
CA ASP A 303 -5.27 -10.60 4.65
C ASP A 303 -6.53 -9.78 4.96
N ASN A 304 -6.83 -9.47 6.22
CA ASN A 304 -7.92 -8.55 6.58
C ASN A 304 -7.69 -7.14 5.99
N LEU A 305 -6.44 -6.74 5.73
CA LEU A 305 -6.13 -5.45 5.12
C LEU A 305 -6.54 -5.34 3.65
N GLN A 306 -6.79 -6.45 2.95
CA GLN A 306 -7.32 -6.45 1.58
C GLN A 306 -8.85 -6.64 1.52
N ALA A 307 -9.50 -7.04 2.61
CA ALA A 307 -10.86 -7.58 2.58
C ALA A 307 -11.94 -6.59 2.06
N TYR A 308 -11.77 -5.29 2.27
CA TYR A 308 -12.75 -4.29 1.85
C TYR A 308 -12.13 -2.89 1.71
N THR A 309 -12.84 -2.00 1.01
CA THR A 309 -12.53 -0.57 0.95
C THR A 309 -13.25 0.21 2.06
N VAL A 310 -12.55 1.17 2.65
CA VAL A 310 -13.08 2.09 3.67
C VAL A 310 -13.47 3.39 2.98
N SER A 311 -14.67 3.90 3.23
CA SER A 311 -15.08 5.19 2.68
C SER A 311 -14.16 6.33 3.16
N PRO A 312 -14.05 7.43 2.38
CA PRO A 312 -13.47 8.67 2.88
C PRO A 312 -14.09 9.08 4.21
N CYS A 313 -13.33 9.75 5.07
CA CYS A 313 -13.83 10.26 6.33
C CYS A 313 -15.07 11.13 6.09
N ASN A 314 -16.18 10.81 6.75
CA ASN A 314 -17.31 11.71 6.78
C ASN A 314 -17.02 12.87 7.75
N TRP A 315 -16.74 14.06 7.21
CA TRP A 315 -16.41 15.26 7.99
C TRP A 315 -17.62 15.95 8.61
N ASP A 316 -18.85 15.56 8.25
CA ASP A 316 -20.06 16.04 8.96
C ASP A 316 -20.07 15.58 10.44
N PHE A 317 -19.28 14.55 10.76
CA PHE A 317 -19.09 14.05 12.12
C PHE A 317 -17.88 14.67 12.84
N TYR A 318 -17.19 15.64 12.24
CA TYR A 318 -16.04 16.26 12.88
C TYR A 318 -16.41 16.83 14.26
N GLN A 319 -15.59 16.52 15.27
CA GLN A 319 -15.82 16.88 16.67
C GLN A 319 -17.14 16.34 17.28
N THR A 320 -17.59 15.18 16.80
CA THR A 320 -18.69 14.41 17.40
C THR A 320 -18.20 13.06 17.93
N SER A 321 -18.99 12.46 18.83
CA SER A 321 -18.67 11.15 19.40
C SER A 321 -18.71 10.04 18.34
N SER A 322 -17.55 9.45 18.05
CA SER A 322 -17.49 8.30 17.13
C SER A 322 -18.02 7.02 17.76
N TRP A 323 -18.13 6.92 19.10
CA TRP A 323 -18.88 5.85 19.74
C TRP A 323 -20.37 5.96 19.47
N ILE A 324 -20.98 7.15 19.63
CA ILE A 324 -22.40 7.36 19.28
C ILE A 324 -22.62 7.07 17.79
N ASN A 325 -21.75 7.58 16.91
CA ASN A 325 -21.88 7.35 15.47
C ASN A 325 -21.76 5.88 15.09
N PHE A 326 -20.89 5.12 15.75
CA PHE A 326 -20.74 3.68 15.55
C PHE A 326 -21.98 2.91 16.03
N TYR A 327 -22.36 3.03 17.30
CA TYR A 327 -23.45 2.24 17.89
C TYR A 327 -24.82 2.55 17.27
N LEU A 328 -25.02 3.77 16.77
CA LEU A 328 -26.27 4.19 16.13
C LEU A 328 -26.26 4.00 14.61
N GLY A 329 -25.25 3.32 14.06
CA GLY A 329 -25.22 2.98 12.62
C GLY A 329 -25.10 4.19 11.70
N LYS A 330 -24.41 5.25 12.15
CA LYS A 330 -24.22 6.48 11.37
C LYS A 330 -22.92 6.48 10.57
N ASP A 331 -21.88 5.83 11.10
CA ASP A 331 -20.54 5.85 10.52
C ASP A 331 -20.40 4.96 9.27
N HIS A 332 -19.22 5.01 8.64
CA HIS A 332 -18.94 4.24 7.43
C HIS A 332 -19.01 2.71 7.61
N SER A 333 -18.86 2.21 8.84
CA SER A 333 -18.80 0.78 9.14
C SER A 333 -20.19 0.15 9.22
N ALA A 334 -21.24 0.95 9.48
CA ALA A 334 -22.60 0.49 9.75
C ALA A 334 -23.13 -0.51 8.71
N LYS A 335 -23.03 -0.20 7.41
CA LYS A 335 -23.50 -1.07 6.33
C LYS A 335 -22.76 -2.41 6.31
N ARG A 336 -21.44 -2.39 6.51
CA ARG A 336 -20.58 -3.59 6.49
C ARG A 336 -20.86 -4.48 7.71
N LEU A 337 -21.09 -3.88 8.86
CA LEU A 337 -21.29 -4.57 10.14
C LEU A 337 -22.75 -4.88 10.45
N GLY A 338 -23.69 -4.52 9.57
CA GLY A 338 -25.13 -4.76 9.79
C GLY A 338 -25.74 -3.93 10.91
N ILE A 339 -25.11 -2.82 11.31
CA ILE A 339 -25.61 -1.98 12.40
C ILE A 339 -26.73 -1.08 11.86
N ALA A 340 -27.98 -1.46 12.10
CA ALA A 340 -29.15 -0.68 11.70
C ALA A 340 -29.20 0.68 12.43
N ARG A 341 -29.73 1.72 11.77
CA ARG A 341 -30.07 2.97 12.46
C ARG A 341 -31.30 2.75 13.34
N PRO A 342 -31.33 3.26 14.59
CA PRO A 342 -32.56 3.25 15.39
C PRO A 342 -33.67 4.00 14.65
N GLU A 343 -34.90 3.49 14.74
CA GLU A 343 -36.06 4.22 14.24
C GLU A 343 -36.22 5.51 15.05
N LYS A 344 -36.33 6.66 14.36
CA LYS A 344 -36.71 7.91 15.03
C LYS A 344 -38.09 7.67 15.65
N LYS A 345 -38.20 7.74 16.99
CA LYS A 345 -39.51 7.90 17.62
C LYS A 345 -40.16 9.10 16.95
N LYS A 346 -41.32 8.90 16.31
CA LYS A 346 -42.19 9.99 15.89
C LYS A 346 -42.45 10.79 17.16
N GLU A 347 -41.97 12.03 17.20
CA GLU A 347 -42.41 13.00 18.20
C GLU A 347 -43.91 13.20 17.96
N GLU A 348 -44.74 12.56 18.78
CA GLU A 348 -46.14 12.94 18.93
C GLU A 348 -46.12 14.35 19.50
N LYS A 349 -46.40 15.31 18.61
CA LYS A 349 -46.54 16.73 18.92
C LYS A 349 -47.72 17.00 19.83
#